data_AF-A0A1Y6KLJ4-F1
#
_entry.id   AF-A0A1Y6KLJ4-F1
#
_cell.length_a   1.000
_cell.length_b   1.000
_cell.length_c   1.000
_cell.angle_alpha   90.00
_cell.angle_beta   90.00
_cell.angle_gamma   90.00
#
_symmetry.space_group_name_H-M   'P 1'
#
loop_
_entity.id
_entity.type
_entity.pdbx_description
1 polymer ?
#
loop_
_entity_poly.entity_id
_entity_poly.type
_entity_poly.pdbx_seq_one_letter_code
_entity_poly.pdbx_strand_id
1 'polypeptide(L)'
;MSRFTTIGLAGACAIAALVAAAPAQAGYYILRWENTGICQVWSEALTFRPLQWPSRYQVISRPVPTFNDAVTLQVRLRRQGRCTL
;
A
#
# COMPACT_ATOMS: atom_id res chain seq x y z
N MET A 1 22.75 -42.37 -13.76
CA MET A 1 22.36 -41.76 -12.47
C MET A 1 22.25 -40.26 -12.68
N SER A 2 21.02 -39.75 -12.72
CA SER A 2 20.70 -38.35 -13.02
C SER A 2 21.13 -37.45 -11.87
N ARG A 3 21.92 -36.44 -12.21
CA ARG A 3 22.43 -35.42 -11.29
C ARG A 3 21.32 -34.38 -11.19
N PHE A 4 20.55 -34.43 -10.11
CA PHE A 4 19.48 -33.48 -9.85
C PHE A 4 20.09 -32.13 -9.46
N THR A 5 20.13 -31.21 -10.42
CA THR A 5 20.50 -29.82 -10.20
C THR A 5 19.34 -29.10 -9.51
N THR A 6 19.46 -28.90 -8.20
CA THR A 6 18.50 -28.09 -7.42
C THR A 6 18.71 -26.62 -7.76
N ILE A 7 17.84 -26.04 -8.58
CA ILE A 7 17.79 -24.59 -8.81
C ILE A 7 16.78 -24.01 -7.82
N GLY A 8 17.29 -23.38 -6.75
CA GLY A 8 16.47 -22.64 -5.80
C GLY A 8 15.96 -21.35 -6.43
N LEU A 9 14.65 -21.26 -6.66
CA LEU A 9 13.99 -20.04 -7.12
C LEU A 9 13.80 -19.09 -5.93
N ALA A 10 14.80 -18.26 -5.64
CA ALA A 10 14.65 -17.15 -4.70
C ALA A 10 13.77 -16.06 -5.35
N GLY A 11 12.47 -16.07 -5.04
CA GLY A 11 11.53 -15.05 -5.49
C GLY A 11 11.87 -13.69 -4.87
N ALA A 12 12.46 -12.79 -5.65
CA ALA A 12 12.69 -11.42 -5.24
C ALA A 12 11.36 -10.63 -5.27
N CYS A 13 10.77 -10.38 -4.10
CA CYS A 13 9.68 -9.40 -3.98
C CYS A 13 10.27 -7.99 -4.13
N ALA A 14 10.28 -7.47 -5.35
CA ALA A 14 10.62 -6.07 -5.62
C ALA A 14 9.51 -5.18 -5.07
N ILE A 15 9.76 -4.54 -3.92
CA ILE A 15 8.88 -3.50 -3.37
C ILE A 15 9.10 -2.24 -4.22
N ALA A 16 8.24 -2.02 -5.21
CA ALA A 16 8.24 -0.80 -5.99
C ALA A 16 7.81 0.38 -5.11
N ALA A 17 8.78 1.16 -4.61
CA ALA A 17 8.52 2.44 -3.97
C ALA A 17 8.19 3.48 -5.06
N LEU A 18 6.91 3.58 -5.43
CA LEU A 18 6.41 4.64 -6.28
C LEU A 18 6.50 5.98 -5.53
N VAL A 19 7.52 6.79 -5.85
CA VAL A 19 7.61 8.18 -5.41
C VAL A 19 6.73 9.01 -6.34
N ALA A 20 5.48 9.23 -5.93
CA ALA A 20 4.55 10.08 -6.67
C ALA A 20 4.52 11.47 -6.04
N ALA A 21 4.92 12.49 -6.80
CA ALA A 21 4.74 13.89 -6.43
C ALA A 21 3.24 14.24 -6.53
N ALA A 22 2.56 14.35 -5.38
CA ALA A 22 1.15 14.73 -5.33
C ALA A 22 0.99 16.26 -5.45
N PRO A 23 0.09 16.78 -6.32
CA PRO A 23 -0.25 18.21 -6.31
C PRO A 23 -0.88 18.68 -4.99
N ALA A 24 -0.66 19.96 -4.69
CA ALA A 24 -0.77 20.58 -3.37
C ALA A 24 -2.19 20.71 -2.77
N GLN A 25 -3.25 20.23 -3.44
CA GLN A 25 -4.65 20.36 -3.00
C GLN A 25 -5.44 19.05 -3.00
N ALA A 26 -4.78 17.90 -3.11
CA ALA A 26 -5.49 16.63 -3.14
C ALA A 26 -5.80 16.09 -1.75
N GLY A 27 -7.02 15.58 -1.56
CA GLY A 27 -7.35 14.77 -0.41
C GLY A 27 -6.49 13.51 -0.36
N TYR A 28 -6.14 13.07 0.84
CA TYR A 28 -5.41 11.83 1.10
C TYR A 28 -6.32 10.84 1.81
N TYR A 29 -6.26 9.57 1.45
CA TYR A 29 -7.05 8.53 2.10
C TYR A 29 -6.23 7.25 2.28
N ILE A 30 -6.69 6.38 3.16
CA ILE A 30 -6.02 5.13 3.49
C ILE A 30 -6.67 3.99 2.72
N LEU A 31 -5.85 3.29 1.96
CA LEU A 31 -6.13 2.00 1.35
C LEU A 31 -5.68 0.89 2.29
N ARG A 32 -6.47 -0.17 2.41
CA ARG A 32 -6.10 -1.41 3.10
C ARG A 32 -6.10 -2.55 2.10
N TRP A 33 -4.94 -3.19 1.93
CA TRP A 33 -4.79 -4.38 1.10
C TRP A 33 -5.44 -5.58 1.78
N GLU A 34 -6.26 -6.35 1.07
CA GLU A 34 -7.00 -7.46 1.67
C GLU A 34 -6.12 -8.65 2.04
N ASN A 35 -5.13 -8.96 1.19
CA ASN A 35 -4.25 -10.12 1.37
C ASN A 35 -3.26 -9.92 2.53
N THR A 36 -2.60 -8.76 2.56
CA THR A 36 -1.55 -8.46 3.55
C THR A 36 -2.05 -7.68 4.76
N GLY A 37 -3.23 -7.06 4.66
CA GLY A 37 -3.74 -6.12 5.67
C GLY A 37 -2.97 -4.79 5.74
N ILE A 38 -2.02 -4.56 4.82
CA ILE A 38 -1.18 -3.35 4.82
C ILE A 38 -2.03 -2.12 4.53
N CYS A 39 -1.81 -1.06 5.29
CA CYS A 39 -2.43 0.23 5.04
C CYS A 39 -1.47 1.15 4.29
N GLN A 40 -1.93 1.73 3.19
CA GLN A 40 -1.17 2.61 2.32
C GLN A 40 -1.90 3.95 2.18
N VAL A 41 -1.16 5.05 2.33
CA VAL A 41 -1.67 6.39 2.04
C VAL A 41 -1.74 6.56 0.52
N TRP A 42 -2.90 6.96 0.03
CA TRP A 42 -3.14 7.32 -1.36
C TRP A 42 -3.59 8.77 -1.45
N SER A 43 -3.27 9.41 -2.56
CA SER A 43 -3.66 10.79 -2.81
C SER A 43 -4.63 10.85 -3.99
N GLU A 44 -5.70 11.63 -3.85
CA GLU A 44 -6.68 11.93 -4.91
C GLU A 44 -6.04 12.67 -6.10
N ALA A 45 -4.88 13.27 -5.86
CA ALA A 45 -4.00 13.90 -6.82
C ALA A 45 -3.53 12.93 -7.91
N LEU A 46 -3.47 11.64 -7.56
CA LEU A 46 -3.03 10.61 -8.47
C LEU A 46 -4.19 10.27 -9.40
N THR A 47 -4.07 10.66 -10.66
CA THR A 47 -5.04 10.34 -11.72
C THR A 47 -5.24 8.83 -11.90
N PHE A 48 -4.27 8.03 -11.46
CA PHE A 48 -4.37 6.58 -11.44
C PHE A 48 -4.63 6.08 -10.02
N ARG A 49 -5.47 5.05 -9.92
CA ARG A 49 -5.62 4.24 -8.71
C ARG A 49 -4.59 3.11 -8.72
N PRO A 50 -4.21 2.53 -7.58
CA PRO A 50 -3.30 1.40 -7.58
C PRO A 50 -3.93 0.24 -8.34
N LEU A 51 -3.10 -0.55 -9.02
CA LEU A 51 -3.55 -1.79 -9.64
C LEU A 51 -4.00 -2.77 -8.55
N GLN A 52 -5.22 -3.30 -8.70
CA GLN A 52 -5.82 -4.27 -7.77
C GLN A 52 -5.35 -5.71 -8.02
N TRP A 53 -4.25 -5.89 -8.75
CA TRP A 53 -3.71 -7.20 -9.10
C TRP A 53 -2.29 -7.30 -8.54
N PRO A 54 -1.93 -8.35 -7.79
CA PRO A 54 -2.69 -9.59 -7.54
C PRO A 54 -3.66 -9.54 -6.34
N SER A 55 -3.71 -8.43 -5.59
CA SER A 55 -4.55 -8.30 -4.39
C SER A 55 -5.48 -7.09 -4.48
N ARG A 56 -6.72 -7.24 -4.04
CA ARG A 56 -7.67 -6.12 -3.94
C ARG A 56 -7.33 -5.24 -2.74
N TYR A 57 -7.78 -3.99 -2.79
CA TYR A 57 -7.72 -3.06 -1.66
C TYR A 57 -9.10 -2.47 -1.38
N GLN A 58 -9.29 -2.01 -0.15
CA GLN A 58 -10.47 -1.26 0.28
C GLN A 58 -10.05 0.11 0.81
N VAL A 59 -10.84 1.14 0.50
CA VAL A 59 -10.67 2.46 1.12
C VAL A 59 -11.30 2.41 2.50
N ILE A 60 -10.51 2.60 3.56
CA ILE A 60 -10.98 2.46 4.95
C ILE A 60 -11.07 3.77 5.73
N SER A 61 -10.64 4.88 5.13
CA SER A 61 -10.72 6.21 5.74
C SER A 61 -11.47 7.19 4.85
N ARG A 62 -11.97 8.25 5.48
CA ARG A 62 -12.38 9.46 4.77
C ARG A 62 -11.15 10.19 4.22
N PRO A 63 -11.30 11.00 3.16
CA PRO A 63 -10.23 11.84 2.68
C PRO A 63 -9.89 12.91 3.72
N VAL A 64 -8.59 13.12 3.95
CA VAL A 64 -8.03 14.16 4.81
C VAL A 64 -7.22 15.16 3.99
N PRO A 65 -7.17 16.43 4.39
CA PRO A 65 -6.60 17.48 3.57
C PRO A 65 -5.06 17.43 3.48
N THR A 66 -4.39 16.76 4.43
CA THR A 66 -2.91 16.73 4.47
C THR A 66 -2.36 15.31 4.51
N PHE A 67 -1.16 15.15 3.96
CA PHE A 67 -0.42 13.89 4.03
C PHE A 67 -0.09 13.51 5.48
N ASN A 68 0.25 14.48 6.33
CA ASN A 68 0.58 14.23 7.73
C ASN A 68 -0.63 13.71 8.53
N ASP A 69 -1.83 14.23 8.25
CA ASP A 69 -3.06 13.71 8.82
C ASP A 69 -3.31 12.27 8.37
N ALA A 70 -3.05 11.96 7.10
CA ALA A 70 -3.20 10.60 6.57
C ALA A 70 -2.23 9.63 7.24
N VAL A 71 -0.95 10.00 7.37
CA VAL A 71 0.05 9.18 8.08
C VAL A 71 -0.33 9.01 9.55
N THR A 72 -0.81 10.06 10.22
CA THR A 72 -1.28 9.98 11.61
C THR A 72 -2.46 9.01 11.73
N LEU A 73 -3.41 9.04 10.79
CA LEU A 73 -4.51 8.07 10.71
C LEU A 73 -4.00 6.64 10.45
N GLN A 74 -3.04 6.46 9.54
CA GLN A 74 -2.42 5.16 9.27
C GLN A 74 -1.82 4.56 10.55
N VAL A 75 -1.03 5.35 11.28
CA VAL A 75 -0.41 4.93 12.55
C VAL A 75 -1.47 4.60 13.60
N ARG A 76 -2.56 5.37 13.68
CA ARG A 76 -3.68 5.08 14.58
C ARG A 76 -4.36 3.77 14.23
N LEU A 77 -4.63 3.52 12.95
CA LEU A 77 -5.27 2.29 12.47
C LEU A 77 -4.39 1.06 12.70
N ARG A 78 -3.07 1.22 12.56
CA ARG A 78 -2.08 0.21 12.96
C ARG A 78 -2.15 -0.10 14.45
N ARG A 79 -2.15 0.92 15.32
CA ARG A 79 -2.27 0.74 16.77
C ARG A 79 -3.58 0.06 17.19
N GLN A 80 -4.64 0.21 16.40
CA GLN A 80 -5.93 -0.46 16.60
C GLN A 80 -5.97 -1.90 16.06
N GLY A 81 -4.88 -2.41 15.46
CA GLY A 81 -4.87 -3.73 14.82
C GLY A 81 -5.69 -3.81 13.53
N ARG A 82 -6.11 -2.67 12.97
CA ARG A 82 -6.86 -2.63 11.70
C ARG A 82 -5.95 -2.71 10.47
N CYS A 83 -4.68 -2.36 10.64
CA CYS A 83 -3.65 -2.37 9.61
C CYS A 83 -2.44 -3.21 10.05
N THR A 84 -1.85 -3.92 9.11
CA THR A 84 -0.57 -4.63 9.26
C THR A 84 0.58 -3.73 8.78
N LEU A 85 1.73 -3.81 9.45
CA LEU A 85 2.91 -2.92 9.35
C LEU A 85 2.76 -1.56 10.02
#